data_AF-A0A4Q4YZB2-F1
#
_entry.id   AF-A0A4Q4YZB2-F1
#
_cell.length_a   1.000
_cell.length_b   1.000
_cell.length_c   1.000
_cell.angle_alpha   90.00
_cell.angle_beta   90.00
_cell.angle_gamma   90.00
#
_symmetry.space_group_name_H-M   'P 1'
#
loop_
_entity.id
_entity.type
_entity.pdbx_description
1 polymer ?
#
loop_
_entity_poly.entity_id
_entity_poly.type
_entity_poly.pdbx_seq_one_letter_code
_entity_poly.pdbx_strand_id
1 'polypeptide(L)'
;MFEFRHKLTLYNQNNDPTEDGHYEAIPHLRQPVETMEEEQLESLELSLCYAAQARTFALLGDERGRRGKMRKALQLRLLCLGADHPSSVNLALQVHQ
;
A
#
# COMPACT_ATOMS: atom_id res chain seq x y z
N MET A 1 0.63 9.10 13.56
CA MET A 1 0.71 7.62 13.48
C MET A 1 -0.57 6.89 13.94
N PHE A 2 -1.15 7.15 15.13
CA PHE A 2 -2.37 6.45 15.61
C PHE A 2 -3.61 6.66 14.71
N GLU A 3 -3.83 7.88 14.22
CA GLU A 3 -4.86 8.24 13.24
C GLU A 3 -4.80 7.41 11.94
N PHE A 4 -3.57 7.05 11.51
CA PHE A 4 -3.33 6.39 10.23
C PHE A 4 -3.70 4.90 10.28
N ARG A 5 -3.21 4.18 11.30
CA ARG A 5 -3.60 2.77 11.52
C ARG A 5 -5.12 2.64 11.67
N HIS A 6 -5.76 3.61 12.32
CA HIS A 6 -7.22 3.63 12.47
C HIS A 6 -7.93 3.79 11.13
N LYS A 7 -7.55 4.78 10.30
CA LYS A 7 -8.12 4.99 8.95
C LYS A 7 -7.92 3.79 8.02
N LEU A 8 -6.75 3.14 8.07
CA LEU A 8 -6.46 1.96 7.26
C LEU A 8 -7.18 0.70 7.75
N THR A 9 -7.42 0.60 9.06
CA THR A 9 -8.24 -0.46 9.66
C THR A 9 -9.70 -0.27 9.27
N LEU A 10 -10.22 0.95 9.33
CA LEU A 10 -11.57 1.29 8.87
C LEU A 10 -11.74 1.01 7.38
N TYR A 11 -10.76 1.32 6.52
CA TYR A 11 -10.78 0.96 5.09
C TYR A 11 -10.85 -0.56 4.87
N ASN A 12 -10.04 -1.35 5.59
CA ASN A 12 -10.07 -2.81 5.46
C ASN A 12 -11.35 -3.46 6.04
N GLN A 13 -12.00 -2.80 7.01
CA GLN A 13 -13.24 -3.27 7.65
C GLN A 13 -14.50 -2.85 6.89
N ASN A 14 -14.52 -1.62 6.36
CA ASN A 14 -15.60 -1.07 5.55
C ASN A 14 -15.33 -1.37 4.08
N ASN A 15 -15.28 -2.65 3.75
CA ASN A 15 -15.13 -3.18 2.39
C ASN A 15 -16.38 -2.83 1.56
N ASP A 16 -16.66 -1.54 1.37
CA ASP A 16 -17.69 -1.03 0.48
C ASP A 16 -17.22 -1.36 -0.94
N PRO A 17 -17.86 -2.34 -1.61
CA PRO A 17 -17.41 -2.85 -2.89
C PRO A 17 -17.79 -1.91 -4.05
N THR A 18 -18.32 -0.72 -3.73
CA THR A 18 -18.69 0.28 -4.72
C THR A 18 -17.45 1.01 -5.24
N GLU A 19 -17.45 1.28 -6.54
CA GLU A 19 -16.37 1.98 -7.22
C GLU A 19 -16.10 3.37 -6.58
N ASP A 20 -17.16 4.06 -6.14
CA ASP A 20 -17.08 5.34 -5.45
C ASP A 20 -16.31 5.26 -4.12
N GLY A 21 -16.55 4.22 -3.31
CA GLY A 21 -15.81 3.98 -2.06
C GLY A 21 -14.31 3.73 -2.29
N HIS A 22 -13.93 3.20 -3.44
CA HIS A 22 -12.53 3.01 -3.81
C HIS A 22 -11.86 4.32 -4.27
N TYR A 23 -12.58 5.18 -4.98
CA TYR A 23 -12.08 6.51 -5.35
C TYR A 23 -11.86 7.42 -4.14
N GLU A 24 -12.73 7.37 -3.14
CA GLU A 24 -12.57 8.14 -1.89
C GLU A 24 -11.41 7.62 -1.00
N ALA A 25 -11.07 6.33 -1.10
CA ALA A 25 -9.98 5.75 -0.32
C ALA A 25 -8.58 6.21 -0.76
N ILE A 26 -8.37 6.50 -2.05
CA ILE A 26 -7.06 6.90 -2.59
C ILE A 26 -6.54 8.19 -1.94
N PRO A 27 -7.31 9.28 -1.83
CA PRO A 27 -6.90 10.50 -1.14
C PRO A 27 -6.46 10.26 0.31
N HIS A 28 -7.16 9.40 1.06
CA HIS A 28 -6.81 9.08 2.44
C HIS A 28 -5.48 8.34 2.58
N LEU A 29 -5.10 7.57 1.57
CA LEU A 29 -3.80 6.89 1.50
C LEU A 29 -2.70 7.76 0.87
N ARG A 30 -3.05 8.87 0.20
CA ARG A 30 -2.09 9.74 -0.49
C ARG A 30 -1.32 10.62 0.48
N GLN A 31 -2.03 11.36 1.32
CA GLN A 31 -1.43 12.33 2.25
C GLN A 31 -0.40 11.67 3.20
N PRO A 32 -0.64 10.47 3.79
CA PRO A 32 0.37 9.80 4.60
C PRO A 32 1.61 9.37 3.82
N VAL A 33 1.45 8.93 2.56
CA VAL A 33 2.58 8.55 1.71
C VAL A 33 3.42 9.77 1.37
N GLU A 34 2.79 10.89 1.00
CA GLU A 34 3.49 12.14 0.69
C GLU A 34 4.31 12.62 1.88
N THR A 35 3.70 12.69 3.08
CA THR A 35 4.43 13.08 4.30
C THR A 35 5.61 12.15 4.59
N MET A 36 5.42 10.83 4.48
CA MET A 36 6.50 9.87 4.74
C MET A 36 7.59 9.89 3.65
N GLU A 37 7.25 10.14 2.39
CA GLU A 37 8.23 10.33 1.31
C GLU A 37 9.02 11.64 1.51
N GLU A 38 8.36 12.74 1.88
CA GLU A 38 8.98 14.04 2.18
C GLU A 38 9.95 13.95 3.36
N GLU A 39 9.55 13.24 4.42
CA GLU A 39 10.39 12.99 5.60
C GLU A 39 11.42 11.86 5.40
N GLN A 40 11.47 11.25 4.21
CA GLN A 40 12.38 10.13 3.86
C GLN A 40 12.27 8.95 4.84
N LEU A 41 11.05 8.66 5.32
CA LEU A 41 10.78 7.59 6.29
C LEU A 41 10.62 6.23 5.61
N GLU A 42 11.74 5.63 5.26
CA GLU A 42 11.80 4.26 4.75
C GLU A 42 11.42 3.26 5.84
N SER A 43 10.18 2.81 5.81
CA SER A 43 9.57 2.03 6.90
C SER A 43 8.60 0.97 6.41
N LEU A 44 8.32 0.00 7.28
CA LEU A 44 7.29 -1.01 7.05
C LEU A 44 5.90 -0.40 6.95
N GLU A 45 5.64 0.66 7.69
CA GLU A 45 4.42 1.44 7.62
C GLU A 45 4.21 2.01 6.22
N LEU A 46 5.23 2.62 5.63
CA LEU A 46 5.17 3.13 4.25
C LEU A 46 4.96 2.00 3.23
N SER A 47 5.58 0.83 3.44
CA SER A 47 5.33 -0.36 2.63
C SER A 47 3.85 -0.78 2.67
N LEU A 48 3.23 -0.74 3.84
CA LEU A 48 1.81 -1.06 4.01
C LEU A 48 0.92 -0.03 3.31
N CYS A 49 1.26 1.26 3.35
CA CYS A 49 0.56 2.29 2.57
C CYS A 49 0.53 1.94 1.08
N TYR A 50 1.69 1.57 0.54
CA TYR A 50 1.79 1.21 -0.87
C TYR A 50 1.05 -0.07 -1.23
N ALA A 51 1.06 -1.07 -0.35
CA ALA A 51 0.26 -2.28 -0.55
C ALA A 51 -1.25 -1.99 -0.55
N ALA A 52 -1.70 -1.08 0.32
CA ALA A 52 -3.10 -0.63 0.35
C ALA A 52 -3.47 0.12 -0.94
N GLN A 53 -2.65 1.08 -1.38
CA GLN A 53 -2.86 1.79 -2.65
C GLN A 53 -2.89 0.83 -3.84
N ALA A 54 -2.01 -0.19 -3.86
CA ALA A 54 -2.01 -1.21 -4.90
C ALA A 54 -3.33 -1.98 -4.97
N ARG A 55 -3.88 -2.37 -3.81
CA ARG A 55 -5.18 -3.04 -3.73
C ARG A 55 -6.28 -2.16 -4.29
N THR A 56 -6.30 -0.87 -3.94
CA THR A 56 -7.30 0.07 -4.48
C THR A 56 -7.18 0.22 -6.00
N PHE A 57 -5.97 0.33 -6.55
CA PHE A 57 -5.76 0.36 -8.00
C PHE A 57 -6.25 -0.92 -8.69
N ALA A 58 -6.04 -2.10 -8.08
CA ALA A 58 -6.54 -3.35 -8.62
C ALA A 58 -8.09 -3.36 -8.70
N LEU A 59 -8.76 -2.83 -7.67
CA LEU A 59 -10.22 -2.73 -7.63
C LEU A 59 -10.77 -1.76 -8.68
N LEU A 60 -10.03 -0.70 -8.99
CA LEU A 60 -10.35 0.26 -10.06
C LEU A 60 -9.92 -0.21 -11.46
N GLY A 61 -9.35 -1.41 -11.58
CA GLY A 61 -8.84 -1.94 -12.86
C GLY A 61 -7.55 -1.28 -13.37
N ASP A 62 -6.91 -0.39 -12.60
CA ASP A 62 -5.62 0.22 -12.95
C ASP A 62 -4.46 -0.72 -12.61
N GLU A 63 -4.22 -1.66 -13.51
CA GLU A 63 -3.16 -2.64 -13.40
C GLU A 63 -1.74 -2.04 -13.45
N ARG A 64 -1.59 -0.86 -14.06
CA ARG A 64 -0.31 -0.14 -14.09
C ARG A 64 -0.03 0.50 -12.72
N GLY A 65 -1.02 1.18 -12.15
CA GLY A 65 -0.98 1.76 -10.82
C GLY A 65 -0.72 0.70 -9.75
N ARG A 66 -1.43 -0.43 -9.82
CA ARG A 66 -1.24 -1.59 -8.93
C ARG A 66 0.23 -2.01 -8.89
N ARG A 67 0.81 -2.38 -10.04
CA ARG A 67 2.19 -2.88 -10.12
C ARG A 67 3.21 -1.85 -9.65
N GLY A 68 3.00 -0.57 -10.00
CA GLY A 68 3.86 0.53 -9.55
C GLY A 68 3.95 0.61 -8.02
N LYS A 69 2.79 0.54 -7.34
CA LYS A 69 2.73 0.59 -5.88
C LYS A 69 3.25 -0.69 -5.23
N MET A 70 2.98 -1.86 -5.80
CA MET A 70 3.53 -3.11 -5.25
C MET A 70 5.06 -3.17 -5.31
N ARG A 71 5.68 -2.63 -6.37
CA ARG A 71 7.15 -2.53 -6.44
C ARG A 71 7.72 -1.64 -5.34
N LYS A 72 7.12 -0.47 -5.10
CA LYS A 72 7.53 0.41 -3.99
C LYS A 72 7.38 -0.29 -2.63
N ALA A 73 6.25 -0.99 -2.42
CA ALA A 73 6.04 -1.78 -1.20
C ALA A 73 7.12 -2.87 -1.02
N LEU A 74 7.49 -3.55 -2.11
CA LEU A 74 8.51 -4.60 -2.10
C LEU A 74 9.89 -4.04 -1.79
N GLN A 75 10.28 -2.92 -2.41
CA GLN A 75 11.56 -2.26 -2.15
C GLN A 75 11.75 -1.99 -0.66
N LEU A 76 10.72 -1.45 0.01
CA LEU A 76 10.77 -1.16 1.44
C LEU A 76 10.83 -2.42 2.31
N ARG A 77 10.13 -3.50 1.94
CA ARG A 77 10.23 -4.78 2.69
C ARG A 77 11.59 -5.43 2.54
N LEU A 78 12.17 -5.37 1.34
CA LEU A 78 13.54 -5.85 1.11
C LEU A 78 14.53 -5.06 1.96
N LEU A 79 14.37 -3.74 2.05
CA LEU A 79 15.21 -2.88 2.87
C LEU A 79 15.07 -3.19 4.38
N CYS A 80 13.84 -3.27 4.90
CA CYS A 80 13.61 -3.40 6.33
C CYS A 80 13.71 -4.83 6.86
N LEU A 81 13.38 -5.86 6.06
CA LEU A 81 13.25 -7.26 6.51
C LEU A 81 14.23 -8.21 5.83
N GLY A 82 14.81 -7.81 4.68
CA GLY A 82 15.61 -8.68 3.84
C GLY A 82 14.80 -9.48 2.82
N ALA A 83 15.52 -10.12 1.89
CA ALA A 83 14.95 -10.85 0.76
C ALA A 83 14.25 -12.17 1.16
N ASP A 84 14.82 -12.88 2.13
CA ASP A 84 14.33 -14.20 2.55
C ASP A 84 13.15 -14.12 3.52
N HIS A 85 12.80 -12.91 4.00
CA HIS A 85 11.67 -12.75 4.89
C HIS A 85 10.36 -13.12 4.17
N PRO A 86 9.46 -13.94 4.77
CA PRO A 86 8.25 -14.42 4.10
C PRO A 86 7.38 -13.30 3.51
N SER A 87 7.29 -12.14 4.17
CA SER A 87 6.55 -10.97 3.67
C SER A 87 7.15 -10.37 2.38
N SER A 88 8.46 -10.45 2.22
CA SER A 88 9.18 -10.01 1.01
C SER A 88 8.97 -10.99 -0.13
N VAL A 89 9.17 -12.28 0.14
CA VAL A 89 8.97 -13.38 -0.84
C VAL A 89 7.52 -13.38 -1.36
N ASN A 90 6.54 -13.36 -0.46
CA ASN A 90 5.12 -13.37 -0.84
C ASN A 90 4.75 -12.16 -1.69
N LEU A 91 5.29 -10.97 -1.37
CA LEU A 91 5.01 -9.77 -2.14
C LEU A 91 5.69 -9.80 -3.51
N ALA A 92 6.91 -10.34 -3.61
CA ALA A 92 7.59 -10.52 -4.89
C ALA A 92 6.77 -11.40 -5.85
N LEU A 93 6.19 -12.50 -5.35
CA LEU A 93 5.31 -13.35 -6.15
C LEU A 93 4.12 -12.59 -6.73
N GLN A 94 3.48 -11.71 -5.94
CA GLN A 94 2.31 -10.94 -6.39
C GLN A 94 2.66 -9.79 -7.36
N VAL A 95 3.91 -9.31 -7.38
CA VAL A 95 4.38 -8.29 -8.34
C VAL A 95 4.54 -8.87 -9.75
N HIS A 96 4.82 -10.18 -9.84
CA HIS A 96 5.10 -10.88 -11.10
C HIS A 96 3.90 -11.63 -11.68
N GLN A 97 2.78 -11.66 -10.96
CA GLN A 97 1.46 -12.10 -11.45
C GLN A 97 0.75 -10.94 -12.15
#